data_AF-A0A950AP03-F1
#
_entry.id   AF-A0A950AP03-F1
#
_cell.length_a   1.000
_cell.length_b   1.000
_cell.length_c   1.000
_cell.angle_alpha   90.00
_cell.angle_beta   90.00
_cell.angle_gamma   90.00
#
_symmetry.space_group_name_H-M   'P 1'
#
loop_
_entity.id
_entity.type
_entity.pdbx_description
1 polymer ?
#
loop_
_entity_poly.entity_id
_entity_poly.type
_entity_poly.pdbx_seq_one_letter_code
_entity_poly.pdbx_strand_id
1 'polypeptide(L)'
;MRSCAWCATDDLYVQKDFPQGLGLLIVIVGFAISTVFWYLERPIPAYVVLLASALLDMILYYRVPDVTICYRCLGQYRGVGSNLEGRFKPFDLAIGERYRQERLRAEQLRKQGASANSPPPA
;
A
#
# COMPACT_ATOMS: atom_id res chain seq x y z
N MET A 1 8.23 -15.69 9.98
CA MET A 1 9.29 -14.87 10.64
C MET A 1 8.70 -14.30 11.93
N ARG A 2 9.49 -14.13 13.00
CA ARG A 2 8.99 -13.59 14.29
C ARG A 2 9.15 -12.07 14.39
N SER A 3 10.30 -11.58 13.95
CA SER A 3 10.68 -10.16 13.99
C SER A 3 11.18 -9.68 12.63
N CYS A 4 11.24 -8.36 12.46
CA CYS A 4 11.83 -7.74 11.28
C CYS A 4 13.36 -7.98 11.23
N ALA A 5 13.88 -8.45 10.10
CA ALA A 5 15.31 -8.72 9.92
C ALA A 5 16.20 -7.47 9.98
N TRP A 6 15.64 -6.28 9.77
CA TRP A 6 16.39 -5.02 9.77
C TRP A 6 16.39 -4.31 11.13
N CYS A 7 15.24 -4.28 11.82
CA CYS A 7 15.06 -3.51 13.05
C CYS A 7 14.68 -4.34 14.28
N ALA A 8 14.65 -5.67 14.15
CA ALA A 8 14.33 -6.65 15.19
C ALA A 8 13.00 -6.40 15.94
N THR A 9 12.11 -5.61 15.35
CA THR A 9 10.79 -5.28 15.92
C THR A 9 9.77 -6.36 15.56
N ASP A 10 8.89 -6.67 16.51
CA ASP A 10 7.79 -7.65 16.35
C ASP A 10 6.48 -7.01 15.86
N ASP A 11 6.41 -5.68 15.83
CA ASP A 11 5.30 -4.91 15.26
C ASP A 11 5.36 -4.98 13.72
N LEU A 12 4.74 -6.01 13.16
CA LEU A 12 4.46 -6.18 11.74
C LEU A 12 2.96 -6.29 11.50
N TYR A 13 2.50 -5.77 10.37
CA TYR A 13 1.11 -5.88 9.92
C TYR A 13 1.03 -6.54 8.56
N VAL A 14 -0.13 -7.12 8.27
CA VAL A 14 -0.42 -7.74 6.98
C VAL A 14 -1.29 -6.80 6.16
N GLN A 15 -0.97 -6.68 4.88
CA GLN A 15 -1.72 -5.91 3.90
C GLN A 15 -1.77 -6.67 2.59
N LYS A 16 -2.88 -6.57 1.86
CA LYS A 16 -2.96 -7.04 0.46
C LYS A 16 -1.98 -6.24 -0.39
N ASP A 17 -1.09 -6.91 -1.12
CA ASP A 17 -0.12 -6.27 -2.03
C ASP A 17 -0.80 -5.92 -3.36
N PHE A 18 -1.86 -5.12 -3.29
CA PHE A 18 -2.63 -4.79 -4.48
C PHE A 18 -1.82 -3.82 -5.35
N PRO A 19 -1.42 -4.21 -6.57
CA PRO A 19 -0.73 -3.30 -7.47
C PRO A 19 -1.74 -2.25 -7.96
N GLN A 20 -1.77 -1.09 -7.32
CA GLN A 20 -2.68 0.01 -7.63
C GLN A 20 -2.67 0.39 -9.12
N GLY A 21 -1.49 0.32 -9.76
CA GLY A 21 -1.34 0.58 -11.19
C GLY A 21 -2.05 -0.43 -12.10
N LEU A 22 -2.17 -1.69 -11.68
CA LEU A 22 -2.81 -2.74 -12.47
C LEU A 22 -4.33 -2.57 -12.48
N GLY A 23 -4.93 -2.32 -11.31
CA GLY A 23 -6.35 -1.97 -11.21
C GLY A 23 -6.69 -0.69 -11.97
N LEU A 24 -5.83 0.34 -11.86
CA LEU A 24 -6.03 1.58 -12.61
C LEU A 24 -5.98 1.36 -14.13
N LEU A 25 -5.05 0.54 -14.62
CA LEU A 25 -4.96 0.18 -16.03
C LEU A 25 -6.26 -0.48 -16.52
N ILE A 26 -6.77 -1.47 -15.77
CA ILE A 26 -8.00 -2.19 -16.10
C ILE A 26 -9.19 -1.23 -16.23
N VAL A 27 -9.34 -0.32 -15.26
CA VAL A 27 -10.40 0.70 -15.27
C VAL A 27 -10.27 1.64 -16.47
N ILE A 28 -9.06 2.14 -16.76
CA ILE A 28 -8.82 3.04 -17.90
C ILE A 28 -9.16 2.34 -19.23
N VAL A 29 -8.73 1.10 -19.40
CA VAL A 29 -9.00 0.32 -20.62
C VAL A 29 -10.49 0.02 -20.75
N GLY A 30 -11.15 -0.41 -19.66
CA GLY A 30 -12.59 -0.65 -19.65
C GLY A 30 -13.38 0.62 -19.99
N PHE A 31 -12.98 1.76 -19.44
CA PHE A 31 -13.58 3.06 -19.74
C PHE A 31 -13.40 3.49 -21.20
N ALA A 32 -12.19 3.33 -21.75
CA ALA A 32 -11.92 3.65 -23.15
C ALA A 32 -12.77 2.79 -24.10
N ILE A 33 -12.84 1.48 -23.86
CA ILE A 33 -13.67 0.55 -24.65
C ILE A 33 -15.15 0.90 -24.50
N SER A 34 -15.63 1.17 -23.28
CA SER A 34 -17.02 1.58 -23.03
C SER A 34 -17.38 2.87 -23.76
N THR A 35 -16.46 3.84 -23.81
CA THR A 35 -16.66 5.11 -24.52
C THR A 35 -16.82 4.89 -26.03
N VAL A 36 -16.06 3.95 -26.61
CA VAL A 36 -16.19 3.57 -28.02
C VAL A 36 -17.55 2.93 -28.30
N PHE A 37 -18.01 2.00 -27.45
CA PHE A 37 -19.34 1.38 -27.63
C PHE A 37 -20.49 2.37 -27.44
N TRP A 38 -20.33 3.35 -26.56
CA TRP A 38 -21.29 4.43 -26.38
C TRP A 38 -21.42 5.30 -27.63
N TYR A 39 -20.28 5.63 -28.27
CA TYR A 39 -20.27 6.37 -29.53
C TYR A 39 -20.99 5.62 -30.66
N LEU A 40 -20.98 4.29 -30.65
CA LEU A 40 -21.67 3.44 -31.62
C LEU A 40 -23.17 3.25 -31.34
N GLU A 41 -23.76 4.03 -30.43
CA GLU A 41 -25.17 3.93 -30.00
C GLU A 41 -25.57 2.54 -29.49
N ARG A 42 -24.61 1.78 -28.95
CA ARG A 42 -24.84 0.46 -28.34
C ARG A 42 -24.63 0.55 -26.81
N PRO A 43 -25.65 0.96 -26.02
CA PRO A 43 -25.48 1.15 -24.58
C PRO A 43 -25.32 -0.17 -23.81
N ILE A 44 -25.94 -1.26 -24.27
CA ILE A 44 -25.87 -2.57 -23.62
C ILE A 44 -24.42 -3.09 -23.53
N PRO A 45 -23.63 -3.18 -24.62
CA PRO A 45 -22.25 -3.64 -24.53
C PRO A 45 -21.34 -2.71 -23.73
N ALA A 46 -21.60 -1.40 -23.71
CA ALA A 46 -20.86 -0.46 -22.87
C ALA A 46 -20.98 -0.83 -21.38
N TYR A 47 -22.19 -1.08 -20.89
CA TYR A 47 -22.41 -1.53 -19.51
C TYR A 47 -21.82 -2.92 -19.23
N VAL A 48 -21.88 -3.84 -20.20
CA VAL A 48 -21.27 -5.18 -20.07
C VAL A 48 -19.75 -5.07 -19.89
N VAL A 49 -19.08 -4.20 -20.65
CA VAL A 49 -17.63 -3.99 -20.53
C VAL A 49 -17.26 -3.41 -19.16
N LEU A 50 -18.02 -2.41 -18.66
CA LEU A 50 -17.80 -1.84 -17.33
C LEU A 50 -18.01 -2.87 -16.21
N LEU A 51 -19.05 -3.70 -16.34
CA LEU A 51 -19.30 -4.77 -15.39
C LEU A 51 -18.19 -5.82 -15.44
N ALA A 52 -17.72 -6.18 -16.63
CA ALA A 52 -16.62 -7.12 -16.82
C ALA A 52 -15.31 -6.59 -16.23
N SER A 53 -14.98 -5.31 -16.40
CA SER A 53 -13.79 -4.71 -15.76
C SER A 53 -13.88 -4.74 -14.24
N ALA A 54 -15.04 -4.41 -13.67
CA ALA A 54 -15.24 -4.46 -12.23
C ALA A 54 -15.14 -5.89 -11.65
N LEU A 55 -15.68 -6.88 -12.37
CA LEU A 55 -15.52 -8.29 -11.99
C LEU A 55 -14.07 -8.75 -12.08
N LEU A 56 -13.33 -8.29 -13.09
CA LEU A 56 -11.91 -8.61 -13.25
C LEU A 56 -11.09 -8.03 -12.09
N ASP A 57 -11.36 -6.79 -11.68
CA ASP A 57 -10.74 -6.17 -10.50
C ASP A 57 -11.06 -6.96 -9.22
N MET A 58 -12.30 -7.42 -9.06
CA MET A 58 -12.70 -8.26 -7.93
C MET A 58 -11.94 -9.59 -7.92
N ILE A 59 -11.82 -10.27 -9.06
CA ILE A 59 -11.05 -11.52 -9.17
C ILE A 59 -9.58 -11.27 -8.84
N LEU A 60 -9.01 -10.18 -9.35
CA LEU A 60 -7.63 -9.79 -9.06
C LEU A 60 -7.43 -9.53 -7.56
N TYR A 61 -8.37 -8.84 -6.91
CA TYR A 61 -8.34 -8.59 -5.47
C TYR A 61 -8.26 -9.89 -4.65
N TYR A 62 -9.03 -10.93 -5.01
CA TYR A 62 -8.93 -12.23 -4.35
C TYR A 62 -7.61 -12.95 -4.64
N ARG A 63 -7.05 -12.79 -5.84
CA ARG A 63 -5.84 -13.49 -6.27
C ARG A 63 -4.54 -12.87 -5.74
N VAL A 64 -4.56 -11.59 -5.40
CA VAL A 64 -3.41 -10.85 -4.88
C VAL A 64 -2.92 -11.44 -3.56
N PRO A 65 -1.62 -11.76 -3.45
CA PRO A 65 -1.04 -12.30 -2.23
C PRO A 65 -0.93 -11.22 -1.15
N ASP A 66 -0.90 -11.67 0.10
CA ASP A 66 -0.68 -10.80 1.23
C ASP A 66 0.82 -10.52 1.41
N VAL A 67 1.16 -9.26 1.73
CA VAL A 67 2.49 -8.80 2.10
C VAL A 67 2.52 -8.45 3.58
N THR A 68 3.63 -8.75 4.24
CA THR A 68 3.85 -8.36 5.63
C THR A 68 4.81 -7.18 5.68
N ILE A 69 4.44 -6.13 6.40
CA ILE A 69 5.17 -4.87 6.45
C ILE A 69 5.51 -4.54 7.90
N CYS A 70 6.74 -4.10 8.16
CA CYS A 70 7.14 -3.63 9.48
C CYS A 70 6.68 -2.18 9.73
N TYR A 71 6.15 -1.89 10.91
CA TYR A 71 5.74 -0.53 11.29
C TYR A 71 6.90 0.47 11.39
N ARG A 72 8.08 0.00 11.79
CA ARG A 72 9.24 0.87 12.07
C ARG A 72 10.03 1.20 10.81
N CYS A 73 10.54 0.18 10.12
CA CYS A 73 11.41 0.37 8.95
C CYS A 73 10.67 0.34 7.61
N LEU A 74 9.38 0.00 7.59
CA LEU A 74 8.57 -0.16 6.37
C LEU A 74 9.11 -1.23 5.40
N GLY A 75 9.95 -2.15 5.88
CA GLY A 75 10.43 -3.29 5.11
C GLY A 75 9.26 -4.20 4.71
N GLN A 76 9.16 -4.50 3.42
CA GLN A 76 8.10 -5.34 2.85
C GLN A 76 8.62 -6.75 2.62
N TYR A 77 7.93 -7.73 3.19
CA TYR A 77 8.27 -9.15 3.09
C TYR A 77 7.21 -9.89 2.28
N ARG A 78 7.60 -10.30 1.06
CA ARG A 78 6.78 -11.07 0.11
C ARG A 78 7.20 -12.54 0.13
N GLY A 79 6.25 -13.45 -0.09
CA GLY A 79 6.52 -14.89 -0.29
C GLY A 79 5.99 -15.82 0.80
N VAL A 80 6.17 -17.13 0.59
CA VAL A 80 5.74 -18.20 1.49
C VAL A 80 6.48 -18.09 2.83
N GLY A 81 5.77 -17.66 3.87
CA GLY A 81 6.32 -17.46 5.22
C GLY A 81 6.19 -16.07 5.81
N SER A 82 5.70 -15.10 5.03
CA SER A 82 5.33 -13.76 5.50
C SER A 82 4.22 -13.83 6.57
N ASN A 83 3.22 -14.67 6.35
CA ASN A 83 2.12 -14.94 7.29
C ASN A 83 1.91 -16.45 7.53
N LEU A 84 2.97 -17.16 7.94
CA LEU A 84 2.92 -18.63 8.09
C LEU A 84 1.99 -19.10 9.23
N GLU A 85 1.60 -18.22 10.16
CA GLU A 85 0.86 -18.59 11.38
C GLU A 85 -0.41 -17.75 11.63
N GLY A 86 -0.81 -16.85 10.72
CA GLY A 86 -1.95 -15.95 10.97
C GLY A 86 -1.74 -14.99 12.15
N ARG A 87 -0.51 -14.87 12.64
CA ARG A 87 -0.16 -14.18 13.89
C ARG A 87 -0.27 -12.66 13.77
N PHE A 88 -0.01 -12.12 12.58
CA PHE A 88 0.02 -10.69 12.33
C PHE A 88 -1.38 -10.18 11.98
N LYS A 89 -1.76 -9.06 12.61
CA LYS A 89 -3.05 -8.43 12.38
C LYS A 89 -3.01 -7.52 11.15
N PRO A 90 -4.18 -7.14 10.60
CA PRO A 90 -4.28 -6.04 9.65
C PRO A 90 -3.69 -4.75 10.24
N PHE A 91 -3.42 -3.78 9.37
CA PHE A 91 -2.90 -2.49 9.76
C PHE A 91 -3.78 -1.80 10.83
N ASP A 92 -3.21 -1.63 12.02
CA ASP A 92 -3.70 -0.78 13.10
C ASP A 92 -3.15 0.65 12.97
N LEU A 93 -4.08 1.62 12.92
CA LEU A 93 -3.79 3.04 12.78
C LEU A 93 -3.08 3.62 14.01
N ALA A 94 -3.41 3.16 15.22
CA ALA A 94 -2.84 3.68 16.46
C ALA A 94 -1.34 3.36 16.55
N ILE A 95 -0.97 2.12 16.21
CA ILE A 95 0.44 1.68 16.15
C ILE A 95 1.19 2.45 15.05
N GLY A 96 0.56 2.57 13.87
CA GLY A 96 1.14 3.33 12.75
C GLY A 96 1.41 4.79 13.09
N GLU A 97 0.47 5.46 13.75
CA GLU A 97 0.62 6.85 14.14
C GLU A 97 1.67 7.04 15.23
N ARG A 98 1.76 6.11 16.21
CA ARG A 98 2.82 6.13 17.22
C ARG A 98 4.21 6.13 16.59
N TYR A 99 4.47 5.20 15.67
CA TYR A 99 5.76 5.12 14.97
C TYR A 99 6.02 6.34 14.06
N ARG A 100 4.96 6.90 13.46
CA ARG A 100 5.07 8.15 12.68
C ARG A 100 5.50 9.32 13.57
N GLN A 101 4.90 9.48 14.74
CA GLN A 101 5.25 10.53 15.69
C GLN A 101 6.66 10.39 16.23
N GLU A 102 7.10 9.16 16.55
CA GLU A 102 8.49 8.89 16.97
C GLU A 102 9.50 9.37 15.93
N ARG A 103 9.26 9.09 14.64
CA ARG A 103 10.11 9.54 13.53
C ARG A 103 10.15 11.06 13.42
N LEU A 104 8.99 11.72 13.48
CA LEU A 104 8.91 13.19 13.42
C LEU A 104 9.63 13.85 14.59
N ARG A 105 9.49 13.32 15.82
CA ARG A 105 10.20 13.82 17.01
C ARG A 105 11.71 13.66 16.85
N ALA A 106 12.17 12.51 16.37
CA ALA A 106 13.59 12.26 16.13
C ALA A 106 14.16 13.22 15.07
N GLU A 107 13.42 13.48 13.98
CA GLU A 107 13.82 14.44 12.95
C GLU A 107 13.87 15.89 13.47
N GLN A 108 12.90 16.29 14.31
CA GLN A 108 12.87 17.61 14.94
C GLN A 108 14.08 17.84 15.85
N LEU A 109 14.41 16.87 16.71
CA LEU A 109 15.60 16.95 17.58
C LEU A 109 16.89 17.07 16.76
N ARG A 110 17.01 16.31 15.66
CA ARG A 110 18.16 16.40 14.74
C ARG A 110 18.28 17.78 14.08
N LYS A 111 17.17 18.37 13.65
CA LYS A 111 17.14 19.73 13.07
C LYS A 111 17.48 20.80 14.10
N GLN A 112 16.96 20.70 15.32
CA GLN A 112 17.28 21.63 16.40
C GLN A 112 18.76 21.57 16.76
N GLY A 113 19.34 20.37 16.89
CA GLY A 113 20.77 20.20 17.12
C GLY A 113 21.63 20.76 15.98
N ALA A 114 21.21 20.57 14.71
CA ALA A 114 21.91 21.15 13.57
C ALA A 114 21.85 22.69 13.55
N SER A 115 20.70 23.28 13.91
CA SER A 115 20.55 24.75 14.04
C SER A 115 21.33 25.33 15.21
N ALA A 116 21.47 24.60 16.32
CA ALA A 116 22.28 25.04 17.45
C ALA A 116 23.78 25.02 17.13
N ASN A 117 24.19 24.14 16.20
CA ASN A 117 25.59 23.96 15.80
C ASN A 117 25.98 24.75 14.55
N SER A 118 25.07 25.55 13.95
CA SER A 118 25.42 26.40 12.80
C SER A 118 26.17 27.66 13.26
N PRO A 119 27.33 28.01 12.66
CA PRO A 119 28.04 29.23 12.99
C PRO A 119 27.17 30.47 12.66
N PRO A 120 27.29 31.56 13.44
CA PRO A 120 26.53 32.78 13.18
C PRO A 120 26.86 33.34 11.78
N PRO A 121 25.88 33.98 11.11
CA PRO A 121 26.15 34.64 9.83
C PRO A 121 27.21 35.73 10.01
N ALA A 122 28.18 35.76 9.10
CA ALA A 122 29.31 36.69 9.08
C ALA A 122 28.89 38.12 8.75
#